data_AF-A0A1Q8B4C8-F1
#
_entry.id   AF-A0A1Q8B4C8-F1
#
_cell.length_a   1.000
_cell.length_b   1.000
_cell.length_c   1.000
_cell.angle_alpha   90.00
_cell.angle_beta   90.00
_cell.angle_gamma   90.00
#
_symmetry.space_group_name_H-M   'P 1'
#
loop_
_entity.id
_entity.type
_entity.pdbx_description
1 polymer ?
#
loop_
_entity_poly.entity_id
_entity_poly.type
_entity_poly.pdbx_seq_one_letter_code
_entity_poly.pdbx_strand_id
1 'polypeptide(L)' 'MNVTKAENTNAKFKVWCESCCIRVVPNEERVVVCGKTYHSHCYSKLSAKPKVDVQGTRP' A
#
# COMPACT_ATOMS: atom_id res chain seq x y z
N MET A 1 5.15 4.20 -42.70
CA MET A 1 4.98 3.41 -41.46
C MET A 1 4.40 4.33 -40.39
N ASN A 2 3.10 4.25 -40.15
CA ASN A 2 2.40 5.00 -39.12
C ASN A 2 2.37 4.13 -37.86
N VAL A 3 3.27 4.42 -36.91
CA VAL A 3 3.26 3.74 -35.61
C VAL A 3 2.06 4.27 -34.84
N THR A 4 0.96 3.52 -34.85
CA THR A 4 -0.21 3.79 -34.03
C THR A 4 0.22 3.64 -32.57
N LYS A 5 0.48 4.78 -31.92
CA LYS A 5 0.75 4.88 -30.49
C LYS A 5 -0.45 4.28 -29.78
N ALA A 6 -0.29 3.08 -29.22
CA ALA A 6 -1.30 2.44 -28.41
C ALA A 6 -1.62 3.33 -27.21
N GLU A 7 -2.70 4.10 -27.31
CA GLU A 7 -3.28 4.83 -26.20
C GLU A 7 -3.80 3.81 -25.21
N ASN A 8 -2.95 3.49 -24.23
CA ASN A 8 -3.27 2.66 -23.09
C ASN A 8 -4.30 3.42 -22.23
N THR A 9 -5.57 3.36 -22.64
CA THR A 9 -6.76 3.83 -21.90
C THR A 9 -7.04 2.96 -20.66
N ASN A 10 -5.98 2.52 -19.97
CA ASN A 10 -6.05 1.91 -18.66
C ASN A 10 -5.42 2.83 -17.60
N ALA A 11 -5.72 4.13 -17.67
CA ALA A 11 -5.52 5.06 -16.57
C ALA A 11 -6.59 4.85 -15.47
N LYS A 12 -7.01 3.60 -15.22
CA LYS A 12 -7.72 3.26 -13.98
C LYS A 12 -6.70 3.46 -12.87
N PHE A 13 -6.80 4.60 -12.20
CA PHE A 13 -6.01 5.03 -11.04
C PHE A 13 -5.45 3.83 -10.27
N LYS A 14 -4.19 3.50 -10.56
CA LYS A 14 -3.49 2.40 -9.91
C LYS A 14 -3.18 2.88 -8.51
N VAL A 15 -3.95 2.42 -7.54
CA VAL A 15 -3.72 2.74 -6.13
C VAL A 15 -2.68 1.79 -5.59
N TRP A 16 -1.69 2.33 -4.89
CA TRP A 16 -0.55 1.58 -4.35
C TRP A 16 -0.57 1.61 -2.84
N CYS A 17 -0.16 0.51 -2.22
CA CYS A 17 0.05 0.46 -0.80
C CYS A 17 1.38 1.13 -0.46
N GLU A 18 1.33 2.13 0.42
CA GLU A 18 2.52 2.87 0.87
C GLU A 18 3.43 2.03 1.80
N SER A 19 2.96 0.87 2.30
CA SER A 19 3.78 0.01 3.17
C SER A 19 4.60 -1.02 2.41
N CYS A 20 4.06 -1.61 1.34
CA CYS A 20 4.70 -2.72 0.63
C CYS A 20 4.96 -2.40 -0.86
N CYS A 21 4.58 -1.21 -1.32
CA CYS A 21 4.76 -0.75 -2.70
C CYS A 21 4.12 -1.68 -3.75
N ILE A 22 3.10 -2.44 -3.36
CA ILE A 22 2.32 -3.31 -4.24
C ILE A 22 0.97 -2.64 -4.55
N ARG A 23 0.41 -2.92 -5.74
CA ARG A 23 -0.91 -2.40 -6.11
C ARG A 23 -1.99 -2.93 -5.17
N VAL A 24 -2.87 -2.02 -4.76
CA VAL A 24 -4.09 -2.34 -4.04
C VAL A 24 -5.17 -2.61 -5.07
N VAL A 25 -5.73 -3.83 -5.04
CA VAL A 25 -6.77 -4.21 -5.98
C VAL A 25 -8.03 -3.42 -5.65
N PRO A 26 -8.77 -2.86 -6.63
CA PRO A 26 -9.98 -2.09 -6.34
C PRO A 26 -11.10 -2.91 -5.67
N ASN A 27 -11.05 -4.24 -5.75
CA ASN A 27 -11.99 -5.14 -5.06
C ASN A 27 -11.50 -5.62 -3.68
N GLU A 28 -10.26 -5.27 -3.31
CA GLU A 28 -9.66 -5.67 -2.04
C GLU A 28 -9.92 -4.61 -0.97
N GLU A 29 -10.04 -5.04 0.28
CA GLU A 29 -10.19 -4.13 1.40
C GLU A 29 -8.92 -3.28 1.57
N ARG A 30 -9.12 -1.96 1.59
CA ARG A 30 -8.03 -0.98 1.65
C ARG A 30 -8.30 0.05 2.73
N VAL A 31 -7.22 0.52 3.32
CA VAL A 31 -7.25 1.55 4.36
C VAL A 31 -6.64 2.83 3.79
N VAL A 32 -7.36 3.94 3.92
CA VAL A 32 -6.88 5.26 3.50
C VAL A 32 -6.72 6.14 4.73
N VAL A 33 -5.49 6.55 5.05
CA VAL A 33 -5.14 7.36 6.22
C VAL A 33 -4.26 8.52 5.78
N CYS A 34 -4.65 9.75 6.11
CA CYS A 34 -3.94 10.97 5.71
C CYS A 34 -3.63 11.03 4.20
N GLY A 35 -4.54 10.54 3.35
CA GLY A 35 -4.35 10.51 1.89
C GLY A 35 -3.42 9.40 1.38
N LYS A 36 -2.84 8.58 2.26
CA LYS A 36 -2.04 7.41 1.91
C LYS A 36 -2.92 6.17 1.89
N THR A 37 -2.74 5.32 0.89
CA THR A 37 -3.47 4.06 0.80
C THR A 37 -2.60 2.89 1.24
N TYR A 38 -3.22 1.93 1.93
CA TYR A 38 -2.61 0.71 2.40
C TYR A 38 -3.53 -0.47 2.13
N HIS A 39 -2.98 -1.66 1.98
CA HIS A 39 -3.78 -2.88 2.17
C HIS A 39 -4.23 -2.94 3.64
N SER A 40 -5.44 -3.44 3.91
CA SER A 40 -5.92 -3.61 5.28
C SER A 40 -4.92 -4.37 6.15
N HIS A 41 -4.41 -5.49 5.63
CA HIS A 41 -3.42 -6.30 6.33
C HIS A 41 -2.08 -5.57 6.57
N CYS A 42 -1.61 -4.77 5.60
CA CYS A 42 -0.41 -3.95 5.76
C CYS A 42 -0.61 -2.89 6.84
N TYR A 43 -1.77 -2.23 6.84
CA TYR A 43 -2.11 -1.22 7.85
C TYR A 43 -2.24 -1.85 9.24
N SER A 44 -2.90 -3.00 9.36
CA SER A 44 -2.99 -3.74 10.63
C SER A 44 -1.61 -4.09 11.19
N LYS A 45 -0.65 -4.50 10.35
CA LYS A 45 0.74 -4.75 10.80
C LYS A 45 1.48 -3.48 11.23
N LEU A 46 1.18 -2.34 10.61
CA LEU A 46 1.74 -1.05 10.99
C LEU A 46 1.18 -0.57 12.34
N SER A 47 -0.12 -0.71 12.58
CA SER A 47 -0.78 -0.35 13.85
C SER A 47 -0.52 -1.36 14.97
N ALA A 48 -0.30 -2.62 14.64
CA ALA A 48 0.01 -3.67 15.60
C ALA A 48 1.44 -3.59 16.14
N LYS A 49 2.24 -2.61 15.72
CA LYS A 49 3.53 -2.29 16.34
C LYS A 49 3.20 -1.66 17.70
N PRO A 50 3.19 -2.44 18.79
CA PRO A 50 2.88 -1.91 20.09
C PRO A 50 4.05 -0.98 20.44
N LYS A 51 3.72 0.06 21.17
CA LYS A 51 4.68 0.97 21.77
C LYS A 51 5.72 0.11 22.48
N VAL A 52 6.96 0.12 21.96
CA VAL A 52 8.21 -0.25 22.65
C VAL A 52 8.08 -1.51 23.51
N ASP A 53 8.46 -2.66 22.95
CA ASP A 53 9.12 -3.65 23.78
C ASP A 53 10.36 -2.94 24.35
N VAL A 54 10.36 -2.74 25.66
CA VAL A 54 11.46 -2.15 26.39
C VAL A 54 12.69 -3.00 26.08
N GLN A 55 13.65 -2.41 25.38
CA GLN A 55 14.99 -2.96 25.27
C GLN A 55 15.52 -3.11 26.69
N GLY A 56 15.54 -4.34 27.20
CA GLY A 56 15.81 -4.57 28.61
C GLY A 56 15.98 -6.04 28.97
N THR A 57 16.74 -6.80 28.19
CA THR A 57 17.38 -8.01 28.73
C THR A 57 18.85 -8.09 28.34
N ARG A 58 19.65 -8.22 29.42
CA ARG A 58 21.05 -8.64 29.57
C ARG A 58 22.14 -7.55 29.68
N PRO A 59 23.15 -7.77 30.53
CA PRO A 59 23.48 -9.01 31.30
C PRO A 59 22.85 -9.07 32.69
#